data_AF-A0A0S9S2W8-F1
#
_entry.id   AF-A0A0S9S2W8-F1
#
_cell.length_a   1.000
_cell.length_b   1.000
_cell.length_c   1.000
_cell.angle_alpha   90.00
_cell.angle_beta   90.00
_cell.angle_gamma   90.00
#
_symmetry.space_group_name_H-M   'P 1'
#
loop_
_entity.id
_entity.type
_entity.pdbx_description
1 polymer ?
#
loop_
_entity_poly.entity_id
_entity_poly.type
_entity_poly.pdbx_seq_one_letter_code
_entity_poly.pdbx_strand_id
1 'polypeptide(L)' 'MAKHEILSFFEHRRDGAWICVKPFTLTTKESRVDIQQGMRFDYGKRVGGVDLAEYLEQLGSQFGS' A
#
# COMPACT_ATOMS: atom_id res chain seq x y z
N MET A 1 -8.74 -3.81 -14.65
CA MET A 1 -9.54 -3.06 -13.65
C MET A 1 -8.93 -3.24 -12.25
N ALA A 2 -7.68 -2.82 -11.98
CA ALA A 2 -7.02 -3.30 -10.74
C ALA A 2 -6.05 -2.34 -10.02
N LYS A 3 -5.46 -1.34 -10.70
CA LYS A 3 -4.48 -0.44 -10.06
C LYS A 3 -5.11 0.69 -9.22
N HIS A 4 -6.34 1.09 -9.53
CA HIS A 4 -7.05 2.13 -8.77
C HIS A 4 -7.69 1.59 -7.49
N GLU A 5 -8.09 0.31 -7.47
CA GLU A 5 -8.82 -0.25 -6.32
C GLU A 5 -7.91 -0.37 -5.10
N ILE A 6 -6.63 -0.73 -5.28
CA ILE A 6 -5.71 -0.87 -4.15
C ILE A 6 -5.57 0.43 -3.35
N LEU A 7 -5.50 1.59 -4.01
CA LEU A 7 -5.40 2.89 -3.34
C LEU A 7 -6.60 3.16 -2.42
N SER A 8 -7.78 2.58 -2.68
CA SER A 8 -8.96 2.75 -1.82
C SER A 8 -8.90 1.97 -0.50
N PHE A 9 -7.94 1.05 -0.36
CA PHE A 9 -7.68 0.31 0.88
C PHE A 9 -6.65 1.00 1.77
N PHE A 10 -5.99 2.07 1.28
CA PHE A 10 -4.95 2.77 2.01
C PHE A 10 -5.17 4.28 2.02
N GLU A 11 -4.78 4.94 3.10
CA GLU A 11 -4.79 6.38 3.23
C GLU A 11 -3.36 6.91 3.33
N HIS A 12 -3.00 7.85 2.47
CA HIS A 12 -1.73 8.54 2.54
C HIS A 12 -1.75 9.61 3.64
N ARG A 13 -0.74 9.60 4.49
CA ARG A 13 -0.59 10.50 5.64
C ARG A 13 0.39 11.61 5.31
N ARG A 14 0.25 12.74 6.00
CA ARG A 14 1.10 13.94 5.80
C ARG A 14 2.58 13.70 6.10
N ASP A 15 2.90 12.69 6.89
CA ASP A 15 4.26 12.28 7.23
C ASP A 15 4.87 11.28 6.23
N GLY A 16 4.19 11.03 5.10
CA GLY A 16 4.65 10.14 4.04
C GLY A 16 4.30 8.67 4.26
N ALA A 17 3.66 8.31 5.37
CA ALA A 17 3.26 6.92 5.58
C ALA A 17 1.90 6.60 4.97
N TRP A 18 1.69 5.31 4.73
CA TRP A 18 0.41 4.78 4.28
C TRP A 18 -0.22 3.95 5.39
N ILE A 19 -1.51 4.17 5.65
CA ILE A 19 -2.28 3.41 6.63
C ILE A 19 -3.29 2.56 5.90
N CYS A 20 -3.34 1.27 6.20
CA CYS A 20 -4.41 0.41 5.73
C CYS A 20 -5.73 0.80 6.42
N VAL A 21 -6.72 1.23 5.64
CA VAL A 21 -8.05 1.62 6.15
C VAL A 21 -9.10 0.53 5.98
N LYS A 22 -8.82 -0.49 5.17
CA LYS A 22 -9.68 -1.68 4.97
C LYS A 22 -8.81 -2.93 4.79
N PRO A 23 -9.19 -4.08 5.39
CA PRO A 23 -8.41 -5.31 5.25
C PRO A 23 -8.05 -5.63 3.80
N PHE A 24 -6.80 -5.99 3.58
CA PHE A 24 -6.26 -6.23 2.25
C PHE A 24 -5.28 -7.41 2.28
N THR A 25 -5.44 -8.37 1.37
CA THR A 25 -4.44 -9.43 1.20
C THR A 25 -3.47 -9.02 0.09
N LEU A 26 -2.24 -8.69 0.45
CA LEU A 26 -1.15 -8.49 -0.49
C LEU A 26 -0.66 -9.84 -0.99
N THR A 27 -0.84 -10.11 -2.29
CA THR A 27 -0.30 -11.30 -2.93
C THR A 27 0.84 -10.88 -3.85
N THR A 28 2.06 -11.25 -3.49
CA THR A 28 3.26 -11.11 -4.32
C THR A 28 3.63 -12.45 -4.94
N LYS A 29 4.63 -12.47 -5.83
CA LYS A 29 5.13 -13.74 -6.41
C LYS A 29 5.68 -14.70 -5.34
N GLU A 30 6.16 -14.16 -4.23
CA GLU A 30 6.89 -14.88 -3.20
C GLU A 30 6.09 -15.07 -1.91
N SER A 31 5.04 -14.29 -1.70
CA SER A 31 4.31 -14.29 -0.43
C SER A 31 2.86 -13.87 -0.58
N ARG A 32 2.05 -14.31 0.39
CA ARG A 32 0.70 -13.81 0.62
C ARG A 32 0.66 -13.27 2.04
N VAL A 33 0.38 -11.98 2.18
CA VAL A 33 0.40 -11.26 3.45
C VAL A 33 -0.96 -10.64 3.69
N ASP A 34 -1.59 -11.00 4.80
CA ASP A 34 -2.83 -10.37 5.24
C ASP A 34 -2.52 -9.09 6.00
N ILE A 35 -2.93 -7.96 5.43
CA ILE A 35 -2.79 -6.63 5.99
C ILE A 35 -4.11 -6.24 6.65
N GLN A 36 -4.02 -6.00 7.96
CA GLN A 36 -5.15 -5.60 8.78
C GLN A 36 -5.33 -4.08 8.75
N GLN A 37 -6.58 -3.65 8.97
CA GLN A 37 -6.90 -2.24 9.16
C GLN A 37 -6.09 -1.65 10.33
N GLY A 38 -5.62 -0.42 10.15
CA GLY A 38 -4.79 0.31 11.12
C GLY A 38 -3.28 0.03 11.00
N MET A 39 -2.87 -0.97 10.22
CA MET A 39 -1.44 -1.20 9.96
C MET A 39 -0.83 -0.03 9.20
N ARG A 40 0.36 0.37 9.64
CA ARG A 40 1.14 1.47 9.08
C ARG A 40 2.33 0.97 8.28
N PHE A 41 2.55 1.60 7.14
CA PHE A 41 3.66 1.32 6.23
C PHE A 41 4.44 2.62 6.01
N ASP A 42 5.70 2.62 6.46
CA ASP A 42 6.65 3.70 6.23
C ASP A 42 7.52 3.38 5.01
N TYR A 43 7.99 4.41 4.31
CA TYR A 43 8.99 4.27 3.25
C TYR A 43 10.25 3.54 3.70
N GLY A 44 10.81 2.73 2.80
CA GLY A 44 11.98 1.90 3.01
C GLY A 44 11.70 0.56 3.69
N LYS A 45 10.48 0.34 4.23
CA LYS A 45 10.12 -0.90 4.92
C LYS A 45 9.41 -1.87 3.98
N ARG A 46 9.88 -3.11 3.97
CA ARG A 46 9.33 -4.17 3.12
C ARG A 46 8.31 -5.04 3.83
N VAL A 47 7.22 -5.34 3.13
CA VAL A 47 6.20 -6.30 3.52
C VAL A 47 5.96 -7.26 2.36
N GLY A 48 6.10 -8.55 2.60
CA GLY A 48 6.03 -9.56 1.53
C GLY A 48 7.08 -9.36 0.42
N GLY A 49 8.22 -8.78 0.78
CA GLY A 49 9.34 -8.47 -0.13
C GLY A 49 9.23 -7.12 -0.86
N VAL A 50 8.12 -6.40 -0.72
CA VAL A 50 7.84 -5.14 -1.44
C VAL A 50 7.80 -3.97 -0.48
N ASP A 51 8.38 -2.83 -0.87
CA ASP A 51 8.11 -1.56 -0.20
C ASP A 51 6.71 -1.08 -0.60
N LEU A 52 5.75 -1.31 0.29
CA LEU A 52 4.35 -1.04 0.00
C LEU A 52 4.07 0.47 -0.05
N ALA A 53 4.76 1.27 0.77
CA ALA A 53 4.58 2.72 0.79
C ALA A 53 5.08 3.34 -0.52
N GLU A 54 6.27 2.94 -0.98
CA GLU A 54 6.81 3.37 -2.27
C GLU A 54 5.92 2.95 -3.44
N TYR A 55 5.43 1.70 -3.42
CA TYR A 55 4.55 1.19 -4.48
C TYR A 55 3.23 1.97 -4.56
N LEU A 56 2.59 2.26 -3.41
CA LEU A 56 1.34 3.02 -3.36
C LEU A 56 1.55 4.47 -3.81
N GLU A 57 2.67 5.09 -3.47
CA GLU A 57 3.00 6.43 -3.96
C GLU A 57 3.15 6.48 -5.47
N GLN A 58 3.92 5.56 -6.06
CA GLN A 58 4.12 5.52 -7.51
C GLN A 58 2.79 5.33 -8.25
N LEU A 59 1.89 4.54 -7.68
CA LEU A 59 0.52 4.42 -8.20
C LEU A 59 -0.27 5.72 -8.07
N GLY A 60 -0.26 6.37 -6.91
CA GLY A 60 -0.98 7.63 -6.68
C GLY A 60 -0.47 8.78 -7.56
N SER A 61 0.85 8.89 -7.72
CA SER A 61 1.51 9.87 -8.59
C SER A 61 1.14 9.69 -10.06
N GLN A 62 0.90 8.45 -10.52
CA GLN A 62 0.47 8.19 -11.90
C GLN A 62 -0.96 8.68 -12.19
N PHE A 63 -1.79 8.89 -11.16
CA PHE A 63 -3.19 9.31 -11.30
C PHE A 63 -3.47 10.74 -10.84
N GLY A 64 -2.47 11.45 -10.30
CA GLY A 64 -2.56 12.86 -9.94
C GLY A 64 -2.00 13.76 -11.05
N SER A 65 -2.87 14.17 -11.98
CA SER A 65 -2.69 15.36 -12.85
C SER A 65 -4.00 16.11 -12.98
#